data_AF-A0A971WF11-F1
#
_entry.id   AF-A0A971WF11-F1
#
_cell.length_a   1.000
_cell.length_b   1.000
_cell.length_c   1.000
_cell.angle_alpha   90.00
_cell.angle_beta   90.00
_cell.angle_gamma   90.00
#
_symmetry.space_group_name_H-M   'P 1'
#
loop_
_entity.id
_entity.type
_entity.pdbx_description
1 polymer ?
#
loop_
_entity_poly.entity_id
_entity_poly.type
_entity_poly.pdbx_seq_one_letter_code
_entity_poly.pdbx_strand_id
1 'polypeptide(L)' 'MTFNEGLEEIGDAAFMKCSSLQNFVLPQSLTTIGRDGFSFCDSLTTVTI' A
#
# COMPACT_ATOMS: atom_id res chain seq x y z
N MET A 1 -3.89 -3.96 6.90
CA MET A 1 -4.06 -5.20 6.11
C MET A 1 -2.73 -5.93 6.07
N THR A 2 -2.72 -7.26 6.04
CA THR A 2 -1.49 -8.06 6.01
C THR A 2 -1.39 -8.73 4.66
N PHE A 3 -0.31 -8.51 3.93
CA PHE A 3 -0.03 -9.18 2.67
C PHE A 3 0.86 -10.38 2.90
N ASN A 4 0.75 -11.37 2.02
CA ASN A 4 1.65 -12.51 2.00
C ASN A 4 3.03 -12.09 1.48
N GLU A 5 4.05 -12.86 1.86
CA GLU A 5 5.46 -12.72 1.44
C GLU A 5 5.70 -12.84 -0.08
N GLY A 6 4.65 -12.97 -0.91
CA GLY A 6 4.76 -13.03 -2.37
C GLY A 6 4.22 -11.80 -3.09
N LEU A 7 3.81 -10.74 -2.37
CA LEU A 7 3.39 -9.50 -3.02
C LEU A 7 4.61 -8.69 -3.43
N GLU A 8 4.94 -8.74 -4.72
CA GLU A 8 6.10 -8.05 -5.29
C GLU A 8 5.76 -6.65 -5.82
N GLU A 9 4.48 -6.40 -6.15
CA GLU A 9 4.04 -5.17 -6.79
C GLU A 9 2.69 -4.69 -6.25
N ILE A 10 2.61 -3.39 -5.96
CA ILE A 10 1.37 -2.63 -5.85
C ILE A 10 1.21 -1.87 -7.15
N GLY A 11 0.16 -2.16 -7.91
CA GLY A 11 -0.06 -1.54 -9.22
C GLY A 11 -0.42 -0.05 -9.16
N ASP A 12 -0.47 0.59 -10.33
CA ASP A 12 -0.88 1.99 -10.49
C ASP A 12 -2.26 2.23 -9.85
N ALA A 13 -2.35 3.26 -9.00
CA ALA A 13 -3.55 3.69 -8.29
C ALA A 13 -4.26 2.60 -7.45
N ALA A 14 -3.58 1.51 -7.07
CA ALA A 14 -4.19 0.35 -6.41
C ALA A 14 -4.98 0.66 -5.12
N PHE A 15 -4.52 1.64 -4.34
CA PHE A 15 -5.21 2.15 -3.16
C PHE A 15 -5.58 3.63 -3.29
N MET A 16 -5.64 4.17 -4.52
CA MET A 16 -5.97 5.58 -4.71
C MET A 16 -7.35 5.90 -4.09
N LYS A 17 -7.42 6.96 -3.28
CA LYS A 17 -8.63 7.41 -2.55
C LYS A 17 -9.16 6.42 -1.52
N CYS A 18 -8.32 5.51 -1.02
CA CYS A 18 -8.72 4.64 0.11
C CYS A 18 -8.69 5.42 1.44
N SER A 19 -9.68 6.27 1.67
CA SER A 19 -9.80 7.10 2.88
C SER A 19 -10.00 6.30 4.18
N SER A 20 -10.27 5.00 4.12
CA SER A 20 -10.35 4.12 5.30
C SER A 20 -9.06 3.34 5.59
N LEU A 21 -8.06 3.43 4.72
CA LEU A 21 -6.80 2.72 4.90
C LEU A 21 -5.95 3.43 5.96
N GLN A 22 -5.91 2.89 7.17
CA GLN A 22 -5.17 3.49 8.29
C GLN A 22 -3.76 2.94 8.46
N ASN A 23 -3.66 1.61 8.39
CA ASN A 23 -2.43 0.88 8.68
C ASN A 23 -2.11 -0.07 7.53
N PHE A 24 -0.91 0.06 6.98
CA PHE A 24 -0.42 -0.76 5.88
C PHE A 24 0.91 -1.40 6.26
N VAL A 25 0.97 -2.73 6.19
CA VAL A 25 2.21 -3.49 6.38
C VAL A 25 2.70 -3.88 5.00
N LEU A 26 3.83 -3.34 4.58
CA LEU A 26 4.52 -3.68 3.34
C LEU A 26 5.22 -5.03 3.54
N PRO A 27 5.01 -6.03 2.67
CA PRO A 27 5.78 -7.26 2.72
C PRO A 27 7.22 -7.01 2.28
N GLN A 28 8.16 -7.82 2.78
CA GLN A 28 9.59 -7.68 2.45
C GLN A 28 9.90 -7.91 0.97
N SER A 29 9.06 -8.70 0.29
CA SER A 29 9.18 -8.95 -1.15
C SER A 29 8.66 -7.82 -2.02
N LEU A 30 8.03 -6.78 -1.46
CA LEU A 30 7.52 -5.67 -2.25
C LEU A 30 8.68 -4.86 -2.84
N THR A 31 8.76 -4.85 -4.17
CA THR A 31 9.81 -4.13 -4.91
C THR A 31 9.26 -2.93 -5.66
N THR A 32 7.98 -2.93 -6.00
CA THR A 32 7.39 -1.94 -6.89
C THR A 32 6.10 -1.37 -6.32
N ILE A 33 5.99 -0.03 -6.31
CA ILE A 33 4.75 0.70 -6.05
C ILE A 33 4.49 1.57 -7.27
N GLY A 34 3.37 1.30 -7.93
CA GLY A 34 2.91 2.01 -9.11
C GLY A 34 2.56 3.46 -8.82
N ARG A 35 2.41 4.22 -9.89
CA ARG A 35 2.04 5.64 -9.82
C ARG A 35 0.74 5.79 -9.04
N ASP A 36 0.71 6.76 -8.13
CA ASP A 36 -0.47 7.08 -7.33
C ASP A 36 -0.99 5.91 -6.46
N GLY A 37 -0.17 4.89 -6.19
CA GLY A 37 -0.58 3.67 -5.48
C GLY A 37 -1.29 3.90 -4.14
N PHE A 38 -0.98 5.00 -3.44
CA PHE A 38 -1.63 5.43 -2.19
C PHE A 38 -2.11 6.90 -2.21
N SER A 39 -2.27 7.49 -3.39
CA SER A 39 -2.69 8.90 -3.49
C SER A 39 -4.08 9.10 -2.90
N PHE A 40 -4.30 10.19 -2.16
CA PHE A 40 -5.57 10.50 -1.48
C PHE A 40 -6.00 9.47 -0.41
N CYS A 41 -5.06 8.72 0.17
CA CYS A 41 -5.30 7.89 1.36
C CYS A 41 -5.24 8.74 2.63
N ASP A 42 -6.23 9.59 2.87
CA ASP A 42 -6.19 10.63 3.92
C ASP A 42 -6.05 10.07 5.35
N SER A 43 -6.48 8.82 5.58
CA SER A 43 -6.38 8.18 6.89
C SER A 43 -5.11 7.34 7.07
N LEU A 44 -4.24 7.23 6.05
CA LEU A 44 -3.03 6.42 6.13
C LEU A 44 -2.00 7.09 7.03
N THR A 45 -1.91 6.63 8.28
CA THR A 45 -1.01 7.20 9.29
C THR A 45 0.23 6.36 9.49
N THR A 46 0.15 5.05 9.22
CA THR A 46 1.22 4.11 9.53
C THR A 46 1.53 3.21 8.34
N VAL A 47 2.81 3.22 7.95
CA VAL A 47 3.38 2.29 6.98
C VAL A 47 4.59 1.62 7.63
N THR A 48 4.52 0.30 7.79
CA THR A 48 5.62 -0.52 8.35
C THR A 48 6.06 -1.56 7.34
N ILE A 49 7.32 -2.00 7.44
CA ILE A 49 7.90 -3.11 6.67
C ILE A 49 7.87 -4.36 7.55
#